data_AF-A0A1C6CAI7-F1
#
_entry.id   AF-A0A1C6CAI7-F1
#
_cell.length_a   1.000
_cell.length_b   1.000
_cell.length_c   1.000
_cell.angle_alpha   90.00
_cell.angle_beta   90.00
_cell.angle_gamma   90.00
#
_symmetry.space_group_name_H-M   'P 1'
#
loop_
_entity.id
_entity.type
_entity.pdbx_description
1 polymer ?
#
loop_
_entity_poly.entity_id
_entity_poly.type
_entity_poly.pdbx_seq_one_letter_code
_entity_poly.pdbx_strand_id
1 'polypeptide(L)'
;MKKKRIKIIILTAAIVCVMAAGGIMAYFTDEESVSNTFTVGKISLEIQEPNWNPDEAKDITPMKNISKDPRIKNNGVNPEFVFVKIAVPCKKIVTVNADGSRNEAKETELYQYEVNEGWMEILEPEKDEKAGTVTHLYAYGTEQECTELVKDAVTEAVFDSVTFVNAVEGQELEMGACDIGVSAYGIQTTDLGGGKTAPLDVWSILQAG
;
A
#
# COMPACT_ATOMS: atom_id res chain seq x y z
N MET A 1 33.72 30.88 72.94
CA MET A 1 35.15 31.26 72.75
C MET A 1 35.78 30.39 71.68
N LYS A 2 36.70 30.97 70.89
CA LYS A 2 37.48 30.42 69.74
C LYS A 2 36.79 30.59 68.37
N LYS A 3 37.01 31.70 67.62
CA LYS A 3 38.18 32.17 66.81
C LYS A 3 37.77 32.09 65.31
N LYS A 4 37.44 33.22 64.65
CA LYS A 4 38.26 33.98 63.68
C LYS A 4 38.70 33.10 62.48
N ARG A 5 38.49 33.39 61.19
CA ARG A 5 38.46 34.66 60.43
C ARG A 5 37.94 34.40 58.99
N ILE A 6 37.27 35.39 58.46
CA ILE A 6 36.92 35.65 57.05
C ILE A 6 38.19 35.72 56.16
N LYS A 7 38.11 35.21 54.91
CA LYS A 7 38.95 35.68 53.80
C LYS A 7 38.07 35.97 52.58
N ILE A 8 37.70 37.24 52.51
CA ILE A 8 37.21 37.95 51.34
C ILE A 8 38.32 37.97 50.28
N ILE A 9 38.00 37.58 49.04
CA ILE A 9 38.77 37.98 47.86
C ILE A 9 37.86 38.91 47.06
N ILE A 10 38.05 40.20 47.29
CA ILE A 10 37.56 41.30 46.47
C ILE A 10 38.45 41.33 45.23
N LEU A 11 37.87 41.15 44.04
CA LEU A 11 38.48 41.66 42.81
C LEU A 11 37.73 42.92 42.40
N THR A 12 38.22 44.04 42.90
CA THR A 12 37.84 45.39 42.47
C THR A 12 38.45 45.67 41.09
N ALA A 13 37.60 45.85 40.09
CA ALA A 13 37.88 46.75 38.97
C ALA A 13 36.75 47.78 38.94
N ALA A 14 37.07 48.99 39.40
CA ALA A 14 36.17 50.13 39.38
C ALA A 14 36.14 50.75 37.99
N ILE A 15 34.96 50.89 37.41
CA ILE A 15 34.65 51.99 36.48
C ILE A 15 33.36 52.63 37.00
N VAL A 16 33.50 53.87 37.46
CA VAL A 16 32.41 54.78 37.80
C VAL A 16 32.16 55.66 36.58
N CYS A 17 30.91 55.78 36.13
CA CYS A 17 30.38 57.00 35.51
C CYS A 17 28.84 57.05 35.52
N VAL A 18 28.33 57.79 36.50
CA VAL A 18 27.20 58.75 36.53
C VAL A 18 25.80 58.34 36.01
N MET A 19 24.84 58.57 36.92
CA MET A 19 23.38 58.45 36.84
C MET A 19 22.69 59.27 35.74
N ALA A 20 21.62 58.71 35.16
CA ALA A 20 20.39 59.45 34.89
C ALA A 20 19.19 58.47 34.89
N ALA A 21 18.19 58.76 35.72
CA ALA A 21 16.97 57.99 35.85
C ALA A 21 16.17 57.99 34.55
N GLY A 22 15.72 56.81 34.11
CA GLY A 22 14.81 56.66 32.99
C GLY A 22 14.17 55.28 32.96
N GLY A 23 13.00 55.15 33.60
CA GLY A 23 11.99 54.14 33.27
C GLY A 23 12.19 52.73 33.85
N ILE A 24 11.23 52.31 34.65
CA ILE A 24 11.07 50.92 35.10
C ILE A 24 10.64 50.09 33.87
N MET A 25 11.35 49.02 33.54
CA MET A 25 10.72 47.82 32.99
C MET A 25 11.45 46.61 33.56
N ALA A 26 10.85 45.98 34.58
CA ALA A 26 11.23 44.64 34.96
C ALA A 26 11.06 43.75 33.73
N TYR A 27 12.12 43.06 33.32
CA TYR A 27 11.97 41.94 32.39
C TYR A 27 12.42 40.69 33.12
N PHE A 28 11.49 40.14 33.91
CA PHE A 28 11.47 38.70 34.11
C PHE A 28 11.15 38.08 32.75
N THR A 29 12.18 37.74 32.00
CA THR A 29 12.07 36.78 30.90
C THR A 29 12.67 35.49 31.40
N ASP A 30 11.82 34.66 32.00
CA ASP A 30 12.03 33.23 31.94
C ASP A 30 11.55 32.81 30.54
N GLU A 31 12.49 32.37 29.71
CA GLU A 31 12.22 31.95 28.33
C GLU A 31 12.26 30.42 28.31
N GLU A 32 11.17 29.80 28.78
CA GLU A 32 10.98 28.36 28.66
C GLU A 32 10.45 28.05 27.26
N SER A 33 11.23 27.34 26.46
CA SER A 33 10.84 26.91 25.12
C SER A 33 10.52 25.42 25.13
N VAL A 34 9.30 25.07 24.75
CA VAL A 34 8.86 23.69 24.51
C VAL A 34 8.87 23.44 23.01
N SER A 35 9.70 22.50 22.56
CA SER A 35 9.72 22.03 21.18
C SER A 35 8.74 20.86 21.03
N ASN A 36 7.63 21.08 20.33
CA ASN A 36 6.73 20.01 19.93
C ASN A 36 7.22 19.46 18.58
N THR A 37 7.63 18.19 18.56
CA THR A 37 7.99 17.49 17.32
C THR A 37 6.71 16.97 16.68
N PHE A 38 6.40 17.45 15.47
CA PHE A 38 5.29 16.95 14.66
C PHE A 38 5.83 16.00 13.59
N THR A 39 5.34 14.76 13.56
CA THR A 39 5.66 13.78 12.51
C THR A 39 4.52 13.69 11.51
N VAL A 40 4.82 13.83 10.21
CA VAL A 40 3.83 13.61 9.15
C VAL A 40 3.92 12.13 8.73
N GLY A 41 2.78 11.44 8.76
CA GLY A 41 2.70 10.04 8.33
C GLY A 41 3.02 9.86 6.85
N LYS A 42 3.58 8.70 6.50
CA LYS A 42 3.85 8.28 5.11
C LYS A 42 3.05 7.02 4.83
N ILE A 43 2.20 7.07 3.80
CA ILE A 43 1.54 5.91 3.20
C ILE A 43 2.46 5.37 2.11
N SER A 44 2.81 4.08 2.16
CA SER A 44 3.79 3.50 1.25
C SER A 44 3.67 1.97 1.20
N LEU A 45 3.44 1.44 0.00
CA LEU A 45 3.28 0.00 -0.25
C LEU A 45 4.35 -0.53 -1.19
N GLU A 46 4.68 -1.81 -1.01
CA GLU A 46 5.56 -2.57 -1.89
C GLU A 46 4.85 -3.86 -2.31
N ILE A 47 4.75 -4.09 -3.61
CA ILE A 47 4.29 -5.36 -4.16
C ILE A 47 5.49 -6.31 -4.17
N GLN A 48 5.30 -7.52 -3.64
CA GLN A 48 6.27 -8.59 -3.66
C GLN A 48 5.67 -9.82 -4.33
N GLU A 49 6.48 -10.51 -5.12
CA GLU A 49 6.14 -11.78 -5.77
C GLU A 49 7.34 -12.73 -5.62
N PRO A 50 7.63 -13.24 -4.41
CA PRO A 50 8.87 -13.96 -4.14
C PRO A 50 9.03 -15.26 -4.92
N ASN A 51 7.92 -15.84 -5.42
CA ASN A 51 7.94 -17.05 -6.24
C ASN A 51 7.77 -16.75 -7.73
N TRP A 52 7.67 -15.49 -8.15
CA TRP A 52 7.58 -15.13 -9.57
C TRP A 52 8.89 -15.42 -10.30
N ASN A 53 8.78 -16.20 -11.38
CA ASN A 53 9.87 -16.50 -12.28
C ASN A 53 9.48 -16.14 -13.73
N PRO A 54 10.02 -15.05 -14.31
CA PRO A 54 9.67 -14.63 -15.66
C PRO A 54 10.08 -15.63 -16.74
N ASP A 55 11.02 -16.55 -16.46
CA ASP A 55 11.39 -17.60 -17.42
C ASP A 55 10.33 -18.70 -17.52
N GLU A 56 9.55 -18.93 -16.47
CA GLU A 56 8.41 -19.88 -16.47
C GLU A 56 7.17 -19.32 -17.19
N ALA A 57 7.13 -18.01 -17.39
CA ALA A 57 6.07 -17.29 -18.09
C ALA A 57 6.35 -17.08 -19.59
N LYS A 58 7.30 -17.83 -20.15
CA LYS A 58 7.61 -17.84 -21.59
C LYS A 58 7.04 -19.08 -22.25
N ASP A 59 6.69 -18.96 -23.53
CA ASP A 59 6.24 -20.08 -24.37
C ASP A 59 5.13 -20.93 -23.71
N ILE A 60 4.17 -20.24 -23.08
CA ILE A 60 3.10 -20.83 -22.28
C ILE A 60 2.18 -21.69 -23.15
N THR A 61 1.97 -22.94 -22.73
CA THR A 61 1.01 -23.85 -23.35
C THR A 61 -0.35 -23.80 -22.64
N PRO A 62 -1.45 -24.22 -23.29
CA PRO A 62 -2.75 -24.41 -22.65
C PRO A 62 -2.65 -25.17 -21.32
N MET A 63 -3.43 -24.76 -20.31
CA MET A 63 -3.49 -25.35 -18.97
C MET A 63 -2.18 -25.30 -18.16
N LYS A 64 -1.16 -24.59 -18.64
CA LYS A 64 0.07 -24.38 -17.89
C LYS A 64 -0.25 -23.55 -16.65
N ASN A 65 0.10 -24.10 -15.49
CA ASN A 65 0.14 -23.37 -14.23
C ASN A 65 1.50 -22.68 -14.09
N ILE A 66 1.47 -21.41 -13.68
CA ILE A 66 2.62 -20.52 -13.52
C ILE A 66 2.56 -19.91 -12.12
N SER A 67 3.65 -20.00 -11.36
CA SER A 67 3.77 -19.34 -10.06
C SER A 67 3.67 -17.84 -10.21
N LYS A 68 2.76 -17.22 -9.46
CA LYS A 68 2.57 -15.77 -9.38
C LYS A 68 1.85 -15.47 -8.08
N ASP A 69 2.50 -14.73 -7.20
CA ASP A 69 2.10 -14.62 -5.80
C ASP A 69 2.14 -13.18 -5.26
N PRO A 70 1.32 -12.27 -5.83
CA PRO A 70 1.33 -10.87 -5.44
C PRO A 70 0.88 -10.72 -3.99
N ARG A 71 1.79 -10.21 -3.15
CA ARG A 71 1.52 -9.84 -1.76
C ARG A 71 2.00 -8.42 -1.49
N ILE A 72 1.39 -7.76 -0.50
CA ILE A 72 1.65 -6.35 -0.23
C ILE A 72 2.36 -6.20 1.10
N LYS A 73 3.48 -5.48 1.09
CA LYS A 73 4.16 -5.02 2.30
C LYS A 73 3.84 -3.56 2.57
N ASN A 74 3.44 -3.24 3.81
CA ASN A 74 3.42 -1.87 4.29
C ASN A 74 4.84 -1.43 4.64
N ASN A 75 5.47 -0.62 3.79
CA ASN A 75 6.77 -0.01 4.07
C ASN A 75 6.65 1.47 4.51
N GLY A 76 5.43 1.91 4.81
CA GLY A 76 5.10 3.18 5.44
C GLY A 76 5.41 3.21 6.94
N VAL A 77 4.83 4.19 7.62
CA VAL A 77 4.94 4.34 9.08
C VAL A 77 3.62 4.21 9.81
N ASN A 78 2.51 4.43 9.10
CA ASN A 78 1.16 4.29 9.65
C ASN A 78 0.58 2.93 9.28
N PRO A 79 -0.33 2.37 10.09
CA PRO A 79 -1.16 1.26 9.65
C PRO A 79 -2.05 1.66 8.47
N GLU A 80 -2.26 0.73 7.54
CA GLU A 80 -2.98 0.98 6.28
C GLU A 80 -4.01 -0.13 6.01
N PHE A 81 -5.15 0.24 5.42
CA PHE A 81 -6.01 -0.69 4.69
C PHE A 81 -5.51 -0.81 3.26
N VAL A 82 -5.53 -2.03 2.72
CA VAL A 82 -4.89 -2.36 1.44
C VAL A 82 -5.92 -2.90 0.45
N PHE A 83 -5.82 -2.41 -0.78
CA PHE A 83 -6.58 -2.87 -1.93
C PHE A 83 -5.64 -3.21 -3.07
N VAL A 84 -6.00 -4.21 -3.88
CA VAL A 84 -5.22 -4.64 -5.04
C VAL A 84 -6.13 -4.74 -6.27
N LYS A 85 -5.70 -4.12 -7.37
CA LYS A 85 -6.26 -4.37 -8.70
C LYS A 85 -5.43 -5.42 -9.42
N ILE A 86 -6.10 -6.44 -9.94
CA ILE A 86 -5.53 -7.48 -10.81
C ILE A 86 -6.14 -7.30 -12.20
N ALA A 87 -5.35 -6.87 -13.17
CA ALA A 87 -5.76 -6.70 -14.56
C ALA A 87 -5.38 -7.94 -15.36
N VAL A 88 -6.37 -8.76 -15.72
CA VAL A 88 -6.18 -10.01 -16.44
C VAL A 88 -6.42 -9.77 -17.94
N PRO A 89 -5.50 -10.15 -18.83
CA PRO A 89 -5.72 -10.10 -20.28
C PRO A 89 -6.98 -10.86 -20.68
N CYS A 90 -7.80 -10.26 -21.53
CA CYS A 90 -9.06 -10.80 -22.00
C CYS A 90 -9.15 -10.69 -23.52
N LYS A 91 -9.49 -11.80 -24.18
CA LYS A 91 -9.63 -11.85 -25.64
C LYS A 91 -10.82 -12.69 -26.04
N LYS A 92 -11.38 -12.40 -27.23
CA LYS A 92 -12.36 -13.26 -27.87
C LYS A 92 -11.68 -14.48 -28.47
N ILE A 93 -11.82 -15.64 -27.81
CA ILE A 93 -11.17 -16.89 -28.24
C ILE A 93 -12.10 -18.09 -28.09
N VAL A 94 -11.73 -19.16 -28.79
CA VAL A 94 -12.25 -20.51 -28.61
C VAL A 94 -11.41 -21.24 -27.57
N THR A 95 -12.09 -21.83 -26.58
CA THR A 95 -11.49 -22.74 -25.60
C THR A 95 -12.00 -24.16 -25.81
N VAL A 96 -11.29 -25.12 -25.22
CA VAL A 96 -11.59 -26.55 -25.28
C VAL A 96 -12.00 -27.06 -23.90
N ASN A 97 -13.11 -27.78 -23.84
CA ASN A 97 -13.59 -28.41 -22.61
C ASN A 97 -12.73 -29.64 -22.25
N ALA A 98 -12.88 -30.15 -21.03
CA ALA A 98 -12.14 -31.33 -20.57
C ALA A 98 -12.39 -32.60 -21.43
N ASP A 99 -13.54 -32.69 -22.10
CA ASP A 99 -13.90 -33.79 -23.00
C ASP A 99 -13.35 -33.62 -24.44
N GLY A 100 -12.60 -32.54 -24.70
CA GLY A 100 -12.04 -32.21 -26.01
C GLY A 100 -12.99 -31.48 -26.95
N SER A 101 -14.24 -31.20 -26.56
CA SER A 101 -15.17 -30.40 -27.35
C SER A 101 -14.77 -28.92 -27.37
N ARG A 102 -14.99 -28.25 -28.50
CA ARG A 102 -14.71 -26.81 -28.66
C ARG A 102 -15.92 -25.99 -28.24
N ASN A 103 -15.68 -24.91 -27.51
CA ASN A 103 -16.69 -23.90 -27.21
C ASN A 103 -16.83 -22.91 -28.39
N GLU A 104 -17.90 -22.12 -28.38
CA GLU A 104 -18.00 -20.96 -29.27
C GLU A 104 -17.01 -19.86 -28.85
N ALA A 105 -16.55 -19.07 -29.82
CA ALA A 105 -15.62 -17.98 -29.56
C ALA A 105 -16.29 -16.87 -28.71
N LYS A 106 -15.72 -16.59 -27.53
CA LYS A 106 -16.23 -15.56 -26.61
C LYS A 106 -15.10 -14.85 -25.89
N GLU A 107 -15.39 -13.67 -25.37
CA GLU A 107 -14.49 -12.95 -24.45
C GLU A 107 -14.16 -13.85 -23.26
N THR A 108 -12.87 -14.10 -23.07
CA THR A 108 -12.34 -15.01 -22.07
C THR A 108 -11.10 -14.37 -21.47
N GLU A 109 -11.07 -14.25 -20.15
CA GLU A 109 -9.85 -13.96 -19.41
C GLU A 109 -8.85 -15.11 -19.62
N LEU A 110 -7.62 -14.76 -19.98
CA LEU A 110 -6.62 -15.73 -20.42
C LEU A 110 -6.01 -16.52 -19.26
N TYR A 111 -6.18 -16.06 -18.02
CA TYR A 111 -5.66 -16.71 -16.84
C TYR A 111 -6.75 -16.84 -15.78
N GLN A 112 -6.72 -17.97 -15.08
CA GLN A 112 -7.58 -18.27 -13.94
C GLN A 112 -6.74 -18.45 -12.69
N TYR A 113 -7.25 -18.04 -11.54
CA TYR A 113 -6.60 -18.20 -10.24
C TYR A 113 -7.63 -18.39 -9.14
N GLU A 114 -7.18 -18.94 -8.02
CA GLU A 114 -7.97 -19.07 -6.80
C GLU A 114 -7.53 -17.98 -5.82
N VAL A 115 -8.49 -17.19 -5.32
CA VAL A 115 -8.22 -16.12 -4.36
C VAL A 115 -7.99 -16.73 -2.99
N ASN A 116 -6.88 -16.36 -2.35
CA ASN A 116 -6.51 -16.84 -1.03
C ASN A 116 -7.37 -16.22 0.07
N GLU A 117 -7.42 -16.90 1.22
CA GLU A 117 -8.08 -16.36 2.42
C GLU A 117 -7.49 -15.00 2.84
N GLY A 118 -8.34 -14.12 3.36
CA GLY A 118 -7.97 -12.76 3.73
C GLY A 118 -8.08 -11.74 2.59
N TRP A 119 -8.42 -12.19 1.37
CA TRP A 119 -8.77 -11.32 0.26
C TRP A 119 -10.22 -11.53 -0.18
N MET A 120 -10.87 -10.45 -0.62
CA MET A 120 -12.23 -10.51 -1.14
C MET A 120 -12.40 -9.56 -2.33
N GLU A 121 -13.15 -9.99 -3.36
CA GLU A 121 -13.54 -9.10 -4.45
C GLU A 121 -14.68 -8.19 -3.98
N ILE A 122 -14.50 -6.87 -4.13
CA ILE A 122 -15.43 -5.89 -3.54
C ILE A 122 -16.34 -5.20 -4.56
N LEU A 123 -16.04 -5.30 -5.86
CA LEU A 123 -16.82 -4.71 -6.95
C LEU A 123 -16.90 -5.68 -8.12
N GLU A 124 -17.91 -5.50 -8.99
CA GLU A 124 -17.95 -6.21 -10.27
C GLU A 124 -16.68 -5.89 -11.09
N PRO A 125 -16.07 -6.90 -11.75
CA PRO A 125 -14.87 -6.69 -12.56
C PRO A 125 -15.10 -5.70 -13.70
N GLU A 126 -14.14 -4.80 -13.92
CA GLU A 126 -14.23 -3.73 -14.91
C GLU A 126 -13.51 -4.14 -16.21
N LYS A 127 -14.23 -4.13 -17.34
CA LYS A 127 -13.63 -4.39 -18.66
C LYS A 127 -13.03 -3.13 -19.26
N ASP A 128 -11.75 -3.18 -19.62
CA ASP A 128 -11.09 -2.18 -20.47
C ASP A 128 -10.92 -2.74 -21.88
N GLU A 129 -11.77 -2.29 -22.81
CA GLU A 129 -11.72 -2.73 -24.21
C GLU A 129 -10.46 -2.27 -24.95
N LYS A 130 -9.85 -1.16 -24.54
CA LYS A 130 -8.64 -0.62 -25.18
C LYS A 130 -7.41 -1.38 -24.73
N ALA A 131 -7.31 -1.66 -23.44
CA ALA A 131 -6.23 -2.47 -22.88
C ALA A 131 -6.42 -3.97 -23.15
N GLY A 132 -7.65 -4.40 -23.44
CA GLY A 132 -7.98 -5.81 -23.62
C GLY A 132 -7.83 -6.58 -22.31
N THR A 133 -8.33 -6.02 -21.21
CA THR A 133 -8.22 -6.61 -19.87
C THR A 133 -9.54 -6.57 -19.11
N VAL A 134 -9.73 -7.50 -18.18
CA VAL A 134 -10.74 -7.42 -17.12
C VAL A 134 -10.00 -7.15 -15.81
N THR A 135 -10.43 -6.13 -15.06
CA THR A 135 -9.78 -5.71 -13.83
C THR A 135 -10.63 -6.08 -12.61
N HIS A 136 -10.06 -6.92 -11.76
CA HIS A 136 -10.64 -7.33 -10.49
C HIS A 136 -10.10 -6.44 -9.37
N LEU A 137 -10.96 -6.08 -8.41
CA LEU A 137 -10.58 -5.25 -7.26
C LEU A 137 -10.79 -6.04 -5.97
N TYR A 138 -9.68 -6.28 -5.27
CA TYR A 138 -9.66 -6.99 -4.00
C TYR A 138 -9.35 -6.05 -2.83
N ALA A 139 -9.97 -6.32 -1.68
CA ALA A 139 -9.62 -5.72 -0.40
C ALA A 139 -9.01 -6.78 0.52
N TYR A 140 -8.01 -6.38 1.31
CA TYR A 140 -7.47 -7.21 2.37
C TYR A 140 -8.36 -7.12 3.62
N GLY A 141 -8.96 -8.25 3.99
CA GLY A 141 -9.88 -8.36 5.14
C GLY A 141 -11.07 -9.26 4.86
N THR A 142 -12.22 -8.86 5.38
CA THR A 142 -13.49 -9.58 5.32
C THR A 142 -14.56 -8.72 4.67
N GLU A 143 -15.70 -9.33 4.32
CA GLU A 143 -16.87 -8.61 3.79
C GLU A 143 -17.33 -7.45 4.66
N GLN A 144 -17.12 -7.55 5.98
CA GLN A 144 -17.59 -6.57 6.95
C GLN A 144 -16.55 -5.50 7.25
N GLU A 145 -15.26 -5.84 7.24
CA GLU A 145 -14.18 -4.93 7.60
C GLU A 145 -12.84 -5.25 6.94
N CYS A 146 -12.11 -4.22 6.53
CA CYS A 146 -10.72 -4.30 6.15
C CYS A 146 -9.86 -4.73 7.34
N THR A 147 -8.85 -5.55 7.06
CA THR A 147 -7.81 -5.87 8.05
C THR A 147 -6.72 -4.81 7.99
N GLU A 148 -6.38 -4.27 9.16
CA GLU A 148 -5.29 -3.31 9.30
C GLU A 148 -3.94 -3.98 9.02
N LEU A 149 -3.18 -3.42 8.07
CA LEU A 149 -1.80 -3.81 7.81
C LEU A 149 -0.87 -2.83 8.51
N VAL A 150 -0.35 -3.24 9.68
CA VAL A 150 0.60 -2.43 10.46
C VAL A 150 1.94 -2.27 9.73
N LYS A 151 2.75 -1.32 10.19
CA LYS A 151 4.11 -1.07 9.67
C LYS A 151 4.93 -2.37 9.56
N ASP A 152 5.59 -2.54 8.42
CA ASP A 152 6.47 -3.67 8.06
C ASP A 152 5.78 -5.03 7.93
N ALA A 153 4.45 -5.11 8.18
CA ALA A 153 3.69 -6.32 7.95
C ALA A 153 3.50 -6.57 6.44
N VAL A 154 3.32 -7.85 6.11
CA VAL A 154 3.09 -8.34 4.75
C VAL A 154 1.78 -9.12 4.76
N THR A 155 0.93 -8.87 3.77
CA THR A 155 -0.30 -9.67 3.58
C THR A 155 0.05 -11.10 3.17
N GLU A 156 -0.93 -12.00 3.29
CA GLU A 156 -0.93 -13.20 2.45
C GLU A 156 -0.97 -12.79 0.95
N ALA A 157 -0.51 -13.65 0.06
CA ALA A 157 -0.62 -13.42 -1.38
C ALA A 157 -2.10 -13.39 -1.80
N VAL A 158 -2.47 -12.59 -2.81
CA VAL A 158 -3.86 -12.55 -3.33
C VAL A 158 -4.25 -13.91 -3.91
N PHE A 159 -3.31 -14.57 -4.58
CA PHE A 159 -3.36 -15.93 -5.11
C PHE A 159 -1.91 -16.45 -5.21
N ASP A 160 -1.70 -17.76 -5.34
CA ASP A 160 -0.34 -18.33 -5.39
C ASP A 160 0.14 -18.69 -6.81
N SER A 161 -0.80 -18.85 -7.74
CA SER A 161 -0.51 -19.20 -9.12
C SER A 161 -1.64 -18.81 -10.05
N VAL A 162 -1.33 -18.80 -11.35
CA VAL A 162 -2.30 -18.58 -12.42
C VAL A 162 -2.22 -19.73 -13.42
N THR A 163 -3.36 -20.15 -13.94
CA THR A 163 -3.45 -21.19 -14.95
C THR A 163 -3.94 -20.59 -16.27
N PHE A 164 -3.15 -20.77 -17.32
CA PHE A 164 -3.55 -20.32 -18.65
C PHE A 164 -4.70 -21.17 -19.18
N VAL A 165 -5.69 -20.53 -19.80
CA VAL A 165 -6.90 -21.21 -20.29
C VAL A 165 -6.58 -22.28 -21.35
N ASN A 166 -7.50 -23.24 -21.53
CA ASN A 166 -7.38 -24.26 -22.56
C ASN A 166 -7.72 -23.70 -23.97
N ALA A 167 -6.94 -22.72 -24.43
CA ALA A 167 -7.15 -22.05 -25.72
C ALA A 167 -6.75 -22.93 -26.90
N VAL A 168 -7.46 -22.80 -28.02
CA VAL A 168 -7.04 -23.36 -29.32
C VAL A 168 -5.86 -22.55 -29.88
N GLU A 169 -4.88 -23.24 -30.48
CA GLU A 169 -3.72 -22.64 -31.15
C GLU A 169 -4.10 -21.77 -32.35
N GLY A 170 -3.24 -20.80 -32.73
CA GLY A 170 -3.44 -19.97 -33.93
C GLY A 170 -4.47 -18.84 -33.77
N GLN A 171 -4.81 -18.45 -32.53
CA GLN A 171 -5.75 -17.36 -32.21
C GLN A 171 -5.03 -16.04 -31.85
N GLU A 172 -3.86 -15.81 -32.43
CA GLU A 172 -3.03 -14.61 -32.21
C GLU A 172 -2.66 -14.38 -30.71
N LEU A 173 -2.54 -15.49 -29.96
CA LEU A 173 -2.05 -15.49 -28.58
C LEU A 173 -0.51 -15.55 -28.53
N GLU A 174 0.11 -16.05 -29.59
CA GLU A 174 1.55 -16.34 -29.68
C GLU A 174 2.42 -15.10 -29.94
N MET A 175 1.82 -13.94 -30.20
CA MET A 175 2.53 -12.74 -30.67
C MET A 175 2.35 -11.49 -29.80
N GLY A 176 1.73 -11.60 -28.61
CA GLY A 176 1.46 -10.45 -27.74
C GLY A 176 1.75 -10.73 -26.27
N ALA A 177 2.24 -9.72 -25.55
CA ALA A 177 2.39 -9.77 -24.11
C ALA A 177 1.01 -9.99 -23.46
N CYS A 178 0.85 -11.11 -22.77
CA CYS A 178 -0.34 -11.47 -22.01
C CYS A 178 -0.01 -11.35 -20.52
N ASP A 179 0.45 -10.17 -20.11
CA ASP A 179 0.89 -9.92 -18.74
C ASP A 179 -0.30 -9.61 -17.84
N ILE A 180 -0.31 -10.18 -16.64
CA ILE A 180 -1.26 -9.81 -15.60
C ILE A 180 -0.71 -8.59 -14.86
N GLY A 181 -1.44 -7.48 -14.92
CA GLY A 181 -1.12 -6.25 -14.21
C GLY A 181 -1.50 -6.32 -12.73
N VAL A 182 -0.64 -5.83 -11.85
CA VAL A 182 -0.90 -5.74 -10.40
C VAL A 182 -0.70 -4.29 -9.96
N SER A 183 -1.70 -3.72 -9.29
CA SER A 183 -1.60 -2.36 -8.70
C SER A 183 -2.13 -2.39 -7.28
N ALA A 184 -1.38 -1.80 -6.34
CA ALA A 184 -1.76 -1.76 -4.93
C ALA A 184 -2.09 -0.34 -4.48
N TYR A 185 -3.08 -0.23 -3.60
CA TYR A 185 -3.56 1.03 -3.03
C TYR A 185 -3.61 0.89 -1.52
N GLY A 186 -3.08 1.89 -0.83
CA GLY A 186 -3.06 1.97 0.62
C GLY A 186 -3.77 3.22 1.10
N ILE A 187 -4.51 3.11 2.18
CA ILE A 187 -5.08 4.25 2.89
C ILE A 187 -4.88 4.06 4.39
N GLN A 188 -4.43 5.09 5.09
CA GLN A 188 -4.24 5.01 6.54
C GLN A 188 -5.55 4.64 7.27
N THR A 189 -5.46 3.89 8.36
CA THR A 189 -6.67 3.42 9.08
C THR A 189 -7.33 4.50 9.94
N THR A 190 -6.63 5.59 10.25
CA THR A 190 -7.15 6.73 11.02
C THR A 190 -7.63 7.87 10.13
N ASP A 191 -8.51 8.71 10.68
CA ASP A 191 -9.02 9.93 10.04
C ASP A 191 -9.88 9.67 8.76
N LEU A 192 -10.42 8.46 8.62
CA LEU A 192 -11.29 8.01 7.52
C LEU A 192 -12.75 8.51 7.64
N GLY A 193 -12.97 9.80 7.93
CA GLY A 193 -14.30 10.42 7.88
C GLY A 193 -15.40 9.65 8.64
N GLY A 194 -15.13 9.29 9.90
CA GLY A 194 -16.04 8.55 10.78
C GLY A 194 -15.57 7.17 11.25
N GLY A 195 -14.34 6.77 10.95
CA GLY A 195 -13.80 5.46 11.37
C GLY A 195 -14.35 4.30 10.55
N LYS A 196 -14.60 4.52 9.26
CA LYS A 196 -15.08 3.49 8.35
C LYS A 196 -14.05 2.36 8.23
N THR A 197 -14.53 1.13 8.37
CA THR A 197 -13.71 -0.08 8.19
C THR A 197 -14.27 -1.00 7.12
N ALA A 198 -15.54 -0.86 6.71
CA ALA A 198 -16.12 -1.68 5.66
C ALA A 198 -15.42 -1.43 4.31
N PRO A 199 -15.03 -2.47 3.55
CA PRO A 199 -14.20 -2.32 2.36
C PRO A 199 -14.74 -1.35 1.30
N LEU A 200 -16.04 -1.43 1.00
CA LEU A 200 -16.69 -0.55 0.02
C LEU A 200 -16.70 0.92 0.47
N ASP A 201 -16.95 1.15 1.76
CA ASP A 201 -16.96 2.50 2.34
C ASP A 201 -15.56 3.11 2.30
N VAL A 202 -14.53 2.33 2.64
CA VAL A 202 -13.13 2.75 2.60
C VAL A 202 -12.69 3.01 1.15
N TRP A 203 -13.03 2.12 0.21
CA TRP A 203 -12.71 2.29 -1.21
C TRP A 203 -13.33 3.55 -1.80
N SER A 204 -14.56 3.90 -1.41
CA SER A 204 -15.22 5.12 -1.89
C SER A 204 -14.46 6.41 -1.54
N ILE A 205 -13.70 6.42 -0.44
CA ILE A 205 -12.86 7.56 -0.03
C ILE A 205 -11.67 7.69 -0.99
N LEU A 206 -11.03 6.57 -1.34
CA LEU A 206 -9.92 6.54 -2.29
C LEU A 206 -10.31 7.01 -3.69
N GLN A 207 -11.57 6.86 -4.09
CA GLN A 207 -12.07 7.34 -5.39
C GLN A 207 -12.39 8.84 -5.41
N ALA A 208 -12.60 9.47 -4.25
CA ALA A 208 -13.01 10.86 -4.13
C ALA A 208 -11.84 11.86 -4.08
N GLY A 209 -10.61 11.38 -3.89
CA GLY A 209 -9.38 12.18 -3.86
C GLY A 209 -8.65 12.18 -5.19
#